data_AF-A0A1V4HSA7-F1
#
_entry.id   AF-A0A1V4HSA7-F1
#
_cell.length_a   1.000
_cell.length_b   1.000
_cell.length_c   1.000
_cell.angle_alpha   90.00
_cell.angle_beta   90.00
_cell.angle_gamma   90.00
#
_symmetry.space_group_name_H-M   'P 1'
#
loop_
_entity.id
_entity.type
_entity.pdbx_description
1 polymer ?
#
loop_
_entity_poly.entity_id
_entity_poly.type
_entity_poly.pdbx_seq_one_letter_code
_entity_poly.pdbx_strand_id
1 'polypeptide(L)'
;MKKRIRKKFHKIYLGDIVYEISVSSLCRKELFEGNKLTVSPNNLYDLSNYIKLRTKRYGLRYHVSIVRHSETVGWEDWGDDQVYFKFESAEFPYIKSFSANNPKVI
;
A
#
# COMPACT_ATOMS: atom_id res chain seq x y z
N MET A 1 7.46 19.53 -9.66
CA MET A 1 7.99 19.34 -8.29
C MET A 1 9.37 18.67 -8.34
N LYS A 2 10.38 19.15 -7.59
CA LYS A 2 11.75 18.57 -7.56
C LYS A 2 11.73 17.11 -7.05
N LYS A 3 12.61 16.24 -7.59
CA LYS A 3 12.69 14.80 -7.24
C LYS A 3 12.80 14.55 -5.72
N ARG A 4 13.60 15.34 -5.00
CA ARG A 4 13.76 15.27 -3.54
C ARG A 4 12.43 15.50 -2.79
N ILE A 5 11.61 16.43 -3.27
CA ILE A 5 10.32 16.73 -2.66
C ILE A 5 9.31 15.62 -2.95
N ARG A 6 9.29 15.08 -4.18
CA ARG A 6 8.44 13.91 -4.52
C ARG A 6 8.78 12.70 -3.67
N LYS A 7 10.07 12.41 -3.50
CA LYS A 7 10.57 11.35 -2.60
C LYS A 7 10.07 11.56 -1.16
N LYS A 8 10.14 12.80 -0.66
CA LYS A 8 9.66 13.16 0.69
C LYS A 8 8.17 12.86 0.84
N PHE A 9 7.33 13.28 -0.10
CA PHE A 9 5.89 13.03 -0.02
C PHE A 9 5.53 11.55 -0.15
N HIS A 10 6.27 10.77 -0.95
CA HIS A 10 6.08 9.33 -0.98
C HIS A 10 6.35 8.68 0.38
N LYS A 11 7.40 9.12 1.09
CA LYS A 11 7.64 8.62 2.46
C LYS A 11 6.55 9.03 3.44
N ILE A 12 6.11 10.29 3.38
CA ILE A 12 5.14 10.85 4.33
C ILE A 12 3.80 10.14 4.24
N TYR A 13 3.29 9.90 3.04
CA TYR A 13 1.94 9.37 2.85
C TYR A 13 1.87 7.84 2.74
N LEU A 14 3.01 7.14 2.75
CA LEU A 14 3.02 5.68 2.65
C LEU A 14 2.24 5.04 3.81
N GLY A 15 2.42 5.52 5.04
CA GLY A 15 1.73 4.97 6.21
C GLY A 15 0.21 5.08 6.11
N ASP A 16 -0.30 6.25 5.72
CA ASP A 16 -1.74 6.45 5.55
C ASP A 16 -2.32 5.54 4.45
N ILE A 17 -1.57 5.36 3.34
CA ILE A 17 -1.98 4.47 2.25
C ILE A 17 -1.99 3.01 2.68
N VAL A 18 -0.96 2.58 3.43
CA VAL A 18 -0.89 1.24 4.01
C VAL A 18 -2.12 1.01 4.88
N TYR A 19 -2.43 1.95 5.76
CA TYR A 19 -3.59 1.84 6.65
C TYR A 19 -4.90 1.74 5.86
N GLU A 20 -5.20 2.69 4.99
CA GLU A 20 -6.50 2.74 4.29
C GLU A 20 -6.75 1.53 3.40
N ILE A 21 -5.74 1.06 2.67
CA ILE A 21 -5.87 -0.14 1.84
C ILE A 21 -6.04 -1.39 2.70
N SER A 22 -5.32 -1.49 3.83
CA SER A 22 -5.37 -2.69 4.69
C SER A 22 -6.70 -2.81 5.44
N VAL A 23 -7.37 -1.68 5.75
CA VAL A 23 -8.69 -1.72 6.41
C VAL A 23 -9.86 -1.72 5.44
N SER A 24 -9.64 -1.39 4.16
CA SER A 24 -10.69 -1.38 3.14
C SER A 24 -11.06 -2.80 2.72
N SER A 25 -12.28 -3.23 3.02
CA SER A 25 -12.83 -4.53 2.61
C SER A 25 -12.78 -4.73 1.11
N LEU A 26 -13.12 -3.69 0.34
CA LEU A 26 -13.06 -3.70 -1.12
C LEU A 26 -11.64 -3.96 -1.62
N CYS A 27 -10.65 -3.21 -1.11
CA CYS A 27 -9.26 -3.37 -1.55
C CYS A 27 -8.67 -4.72 -1.14
N ARG A 28 -9.01 -5.21 0.07
CA ARG A 28 -8.59 -6.55 0.53
C ARG A 28 -9.16 -7.65 -0.35
N LYS A 29 -10.45 -7.57 -0.68
CA LYS A 29 -11.08 -8.53 -1.59
C LYS A 29 -10.37 -8.56 -2.94
N GLU A 30 -10.12 -7.40 -3.54
CA GLU A 30 -9.38 -7.33 -4.81
C GLU A 30 -7.95 -7.88 -4.70
N LEU A 31 -7.25 -7.60 -3.59
CA LEU A 31 -5.89 -8.12 -3.38
C LEU A 31 -5.89 -9.64 -3.20
N PHE A 32 -6.84 -10.21 -2.47
CA PHE A 32 -6.96 -11.65 -2.28
C PHE A 32 -7.35 -12.39 -3.58
N GLU A 33 -8.14 -11.76 -4.45
CA GLU A 33 -8.54 -12.34 -5.74
C GLU A 33 -7.49 -12.13 -6.85
N GLY A 34 -6.86 -10.95 -6.91
CA GLY A 34 -6.05 -10.47 -8.04
C GLY A 34 -4.54 -10.31 -7.75
N ASN A 35 -4.09 -10.58 -6.52
CA ASN A 35 -2.70 -10.47 -6.03
C ASN A 35 -2.02 -9.10 -6.14
N LYS A 36 -2.57 -8.12 -6.89
CA LYS A 36 -1.97 -6.81 -7.15
C LYS A 36 -2.99 -5.69 -7.31
N LEU A 37 -2.63 -4.53 -6.79
CA LEU A 37 -3.41 -3.29 -6.86
C LEU A 37 -2.48 -2.11 -7.16
N THR A 38 -2.97 -1.08 -7.87
CA THR A 38 -2.17 0.13 -8.14
C THR A 38 -2.91 1.40 -7.73
N VAL A 39 -2.44 2.03 -6.65
CA VAL A 39 -2.92 3.35 -6.22
C VAL A 39 -2.22 4.42 -7.06
N SER A 40 -2.98 5.25 -7.75
CA SER A 40 -2.46 6.34 -8.59
C SER A 40 -3.47 7.48 -8.72
N PRO A 41 -3.11 8.64 -9.29
CA PRO A 41 -4.07 9.72 -9.51
C PRO A 41 -5.28 9.33 -10.37
N ASN A 42 -5.15 8.30 -11.20
CA ASN A 42 -6.18 7.79 -12.10
C ASN A 42 -6.95 6.60 -11.52
N ASN A 43 -6.40 5.94 -10.50
CA ASN A 43 -7.02 4.80 -9.86
C ASN A 43 -6.83 4.94 -8.34
N LEU A 44 -7.87 5.43 -7.69
CA LEU A 44 -7.83 5.83 -6.29
C LEU A 44 -8.64 4.92 -5.38
N TYR A 45 -9.29 3.88 -5.92
CA TYR A 45 -10.15 2.98 -5.14
C TYR A 45 -11.15 3.71 -4.24
N ASP A 46 -11.67 3.03 -3.23
CA ASP A 46 -12.50 3.62 -2.20
C ASP A 46 -11.68 4.25 -1.05
N LEU A 47 -10.57 4.90 -1.40
CA LEU A 47 -9.76 5.64 -0.44
C LEU A 47 -10.50 6.89 0.06
N SER A 48 -10.12 7.39 1.23
CA SER A 48 -10.69 8.62 1.78
C SER A 48 -10.40 9.82 0.89
N ASN A 49 -11.26 10.84 0.98
CA ASN A 49 -11.04 12.10 0.25
C ASN A 49 -9.69 12.75 0.61
N TYR A 50 -9.23 12.58 1.84
CA TYR A 50 -7.93 13.07 2.29
C TYR A 50 -6.81 12.44 1.44
N ILE A 51 -6.76 11.11 1.31
CA ILE A 51 -5.72 10.43 0.52
C ILE A 51 -5.88 10.65 -0.98
N LYS A 52 -7.12 10.68 -1.48
CA LYS A 52 -7.42 11.00 -2.88
C LYS A 52 -6.82 12.35 -3.29
N LEU A 53 -7.01 13.38 -2.48
CA LEU A 53 -6.49 14.73 -2.73
C LEU A 53 -4.96 14.77 -2.70
N ARG A 54 -4.31 14.11 -1.74
CA ARG A 54 -2.83 14.07 -1.64
C ARG A 54 -2.21 13.30 -2.79
N THR A 55 -2.79 12.15 -3.15
CA THR A 55 -2.36 11.31 -4.27
C THR A 55 -2.40 12.08 -5.58
N LYS A 56 -3.52 12.77 -5.86
CA LYS A 56 -3.66 13.65 -7.04
C LYS A 56 -2.68 14.81 -7.00
N ARG A 57 -2.65 15.57 -5.90
CA ARG A 57 -1.82 16.79 -5.77
C ARG A 57 -0.33 16.52 -5.94
N TYR A 58 0.16 15.40 -5.42
CA TYR A 58 1.60 15.09 -5.42
C TYR A 58 1.99 14.04 -6.45
N GLY A 59 1.04 13.51 -7.22
CA GLY A 59 1.28 12.49 -8.24
C GLY A 59 1.81 11.19 -7.64
N LEU A 60 1.29 10.79 -6.47
CA LEU A 60 1.78 9.60 -5.76
C LEU A 60 1.32 8.34 -6.50
N ARG A 61 2.22 7.36 -6.62
CA ARG A 61 1.91 6.06 -7.24
C ARG A 61 2.52 4.93 -6.45
N TYR A 62 1.69 3.95 -6.09
CA TYR A 62 2.10 2.77 -5.34
C TYR A 62 1.55 1.50 -5.96
N HIS A 63 2.37 0.47 -5.96
CA HIS A 63 1.95 -0.89 -6.21
C HIS A 63 1.76 -1.59 -4.88
N VAL A 64 0.65 -2.31 -4.78
CA VAL A 64 0.33 -3.16 -3.63
C VAL A 64 0.27 -4.59 -4.14
N SER A 65 0.92 -5.52 -3.46
CA SER A 65 0.92 -6.93 -3.86
C SER A 65 0.99 -7.85 -2.65
N ILE A 66 0.46 -9.06 -2.79
CA ILE A 66 0.68 -10.12 -1.80
C ILE A 66 2.13 -10.62 -1.93
N VAL A 67 2.78 -10.84 -0.80
CA VAL A 67 4.15 -11.41 -0.70
C VAL A 67 4.20 -12.53 0.32
N ARG A 68 5.23 -13.37 0.26
CA ARG A 68 5.46 -14.39 1.28
C ARG A 68 5.98 -13.75 2.57
N HIS A 69 5.67 -14.35 3.72
CA HIS A 69 6.18 -13.90 5.03
C HIS A 69 7.72 -13.79 5.03
N SER A 70 8.43 -14.71 4.37
CA SER A 70 9.90 -14.66 4.23
C SER A 70 10.44 -13.37 3.59
N GLU A 71 9.62 -12.59 2.89
CA GLU A 71 10.01 -11.34 2.24
C GLU A 71 9.82 -10.10 3.14
N THR A 72 9.17 -10.25 4.30
CA THR A 72 8.79 -9.16 5.20
C THR A 72 9.71 -9.10 6.43
N VAL A 73 10.98 -8.74 6.20
CA VAL A 73 11.98 -8.57 7.28
C VAL A 73 11.47 -7.54 8.30
N GLY A 74 11.56 -7.86 9.60
CA GLY A 74 11.07 -7.05 10.71
C GLY A 74 9.60 -7.30 11.10
N TRP A 75 8.95 -8.31 10.52
CA TRP A 75 7.58 -8.73 10.84
C TRP A 75 7.51 -10.16 11.37
N GLU A 76 8.63 -10.70 11.87
CA GLU A 76 8.78 -12.11 12.27
C GLU A 76 7.82 -12.54 13.38
N ASP A 77 7.33 -11.60 14.19
CA ASP A 77 6.36 -11.83 15.27
C ASP A 77 4.93 -12.10 14.75
N TRP A 78 4.67 -11.80 13.47
CA TRP A 78 3.40 -12.08 12.82
C TRP A 78 3.43 -13.49 12.24
N GLY A 79 2.37 -14.28 12.49
CA GLY A 79 2.32 -15.69 12.10
C GLY A 79 2.20 -15.92 10.59
N ASP A 80 2.47 -17.17 10.16
CA ASP A 80 2.29 -17.61 8.77
C ASP A 80 0.81 -17.70 8.33
N ASP A 81 -0.13 -17.52 9.27
CA ASP A 81 -1.57 -17.53 9.01
C ASP A 81 -2.09 -16.19 8.46
N GLN A 82 -1.23 -15.18 8.36
CA GLN A 82 -1.55 -13.87 7.81
C GLN A 82 -1.23 -13.78 6.32
N VAL A 83 -1.97 -12.91 5.62
CA VAL A 83 -1.63 -12.49 4.27
C VAL A 83 -0.88 -11.17 4.33
N TYR A 84 0.34 -11.16 3.77
CA TYR A 84 1.22 -10.00 3.80
C TYR A 84 1.06 -9.17 2.54
N PHE A 85 0.74 -7.89 2.71
CA PHE A 85 0.71 -6.93 1.62
C PHE A 85 2.00 -6.12 1.62
N LYS A 86 2.66 -6.05 0.48
CA LYS A 86 3.78 -5.14 0.22
C LYS A 86 3.26 -3.92 -0.51
N PHE A 87 3.59 -2.75 0.02
CA PHE A 87 3.32 -1.44 -0.58
C PHE A 87 4.63 -0.86 -1.07
N GLU A 88 4.72 -0.50 -2.35
CA GLU A 88 5.96 -0.02 -2.96
C GLU A 88 5.69 1.19 -3.86
N SER A 89 6.47 2.27 -3.69
CA SER A 89 6.37 3.42 -4.59
C SER A 89 6.84 3.05 -6.01
N ALA A 90 6.01 3.34 -7.00
CA ALA A 90 6.33 3.10 -8.41
C ALA A 90 7.53 3.94 -8.90
N GLU A 91 7.75 5.14 -8.32
CA GLU A 91 8.89 6.01 -8.68
C GLU A 91 10.13 5.71 -7.83
N PHE A 92 9.94 5.23 -6.60
CA PHE A 92 11.02 5.04 -5.63
C PHE A 92 10.89 3.67 -4.93
N PRO A 93 11.26 2.54 -5.56
CA PRO A 93 10.97 1.20 -5.04
C PRO A 93 11.53 0.87 -3.64
N TYR A 94 12.58 1.58 -3.22
CA TYR A 94 13.10 1.46 -1.85
C TYR A 94 12.21 2.13 -0.79
N ILE A 95 11.23 2.95 -1.19
CA ILE A 95 10.15 3.44 -0.34
C ILE A 95 9.06 2.37 -0.38
N LYS A 96 9.11 1.48 0.59
CA LYS A 96 8.18 0.38 0.75
C LYS A 96 7.82 0.16 2.21
N SER A 97 6.67 -0.47 2.43
CA SER A 97 6.18 -0.89 3.74
C SER A 97 5.37 -2.18 3.57
N PHE A 98 5.05 -2.82 4.68
CA PHE A 98 4.23 -4.01 4.72
C PHE A 98 3.02 -3.82 5.64
N SER A 99 2.00 -4.66 5.45
CA SER A 99 0.98 -4.93 6.45
C SER A 99 0.62 -6.41 6.46
N ALA A 100 0.19 -6.91 7.61
CA ALA A 100 -0.33 -8.26 7.79
C ALA A 100 -1.86 -8.21 7.93
N ASN A 101 -2.57 -9.07 7.21
CA ASN A 101 -4.02 -9.07 7.13
C ASN A 101 -4.57 -10.48 7.35
N ASN A 102 -5.56 -10.59 8.24
CA ASN A 102 -6.25 -11.86 8.47
C ASN A 102 -7.18 -12.18 7.28
N PRO A 103 -6.92 -13.25 6.51
CA PRO A 103 -7.73 -13.59 5.33
C PRO A 103 -9.17 -14.01 5.69
N LYS A 104 -9.45 -14.34 6.95
CA LYS A 104 -10.78 -14.73 7.43
C LYS A 104 -11.71 -13.53 7.66
N VAL A 105 -11.19 -12.31 7.61
CA VAL A 105 -11.95 -11.07 7.84
C VAL A 105 -11.80 -10.21 6.60
N ILE A 106 -12.87 -10.06 5.81
CA ILE A 106 -12.95 -9.18 4.62
C ILE A 106 -13.83 -7.98 4.94
#